data_AF-A0A9W8HT00-F1
#
_entry.id   AF-A0A9W8HT00-F1
#
_cell.length_a   1.000
_cell.length_b   1.000
_cell.length_c   1.000
_cell.angle_alpha   90.00
_cell.angle_beta   90.00
_cell.angle_gamma   90.00
#
_symmetry.space_group_name_H-M   'P 1'
#
loop_
_entity.id
_entity.type
_entity.pdbx_description
1 polymer ?
#
loop_
_entity_poly.entity_id
_entity_poly.type
_entity_poly.pdbx_seq_one_letter_code
_entity_poly.pdbx_strand_id
1 'polypeptide(L)'
;MATAVCLHYKEQLRNRVASTPLLLFWLGTALLSLLRLRTAASELGSVGDYSAPTVVCGLLTFVAVANFILECQQKPDGLFEMPKDDYRDPVELGIDRNAGLSVEERANIFSRLGFSWMTPLVEKGYCKPLQPEDTWKLGREYRPTVAIAEFERHWNAQLLKKSPSLFWASVWSYWHHWTLSGLLMLSGDLLNFLRPILLSRLLGFAMTYDTVDGEPIENGYFYAASLYVVTTAQTLLSHQR
;
A
#
# COMPACT_ATOMS: atom_id res chain seq x y z
N MET A 1 -2.26 0.13 -22.26
CA MET A 1 -0.94 0.79 -22.18
C MET A 1 -1.06 2.29 -22.45
N ALA A 2 -1.41 2.74 -23.66
CA ALA A 2 -1.42 4.17 -24.00
C ALA A 2 -2.32 5.05 -23.10
N THR A 3 -3.52 4.57 -22.74
CA THR A 3 -4.43 5.28 -21.83
C THR A 3 -3.86 5.38 -20.41
N ALA A 4 -3.25 4.32 -19.89
CA ALA A 4 -2.59 4.30 -18.57
C ALA A 4 -1.35 5.20 -18.53
N VAL A 5 -0.59 5.28 -19.63
CA VAL A 5 0.55 6.20 -19.76
C VAL A 5 0.09 7.66 -19.82
N CYS A 6 -0.98 7.95 -20.56
CA CYS A 6 -1.59 9.29 -20.59
C CYS A 6 -2.14 9.70 -19.22
N LEU A 7 -2.76 8.75 -18.51
CA LEU A 7 -3.26 8.97 -17.16
C LEU A 7 -2.12 9.17 -16.15
N HIS A 8 -1.04 8.40 -16.25
CA HIS A 8 0.18 8.58 -15.47
C HIS A 8 0.83 9.94 -15.72
N TYR A 9 0.97 10.37 -16.98
CA TYR A 9 1.51 11.69 -17.32
C TYR A 9 0.65 12.81 -16.73
N LYS A 10 -0.68 12.72 -16.89
CA LYS A 10 -1.61 13.71 -16.34
C LYS A 10 -1.62 13.72 -14.81
N GLU A 11 -1.47 12.55 -14.20
CA GLU A 11 -1.43 12.39 -12.75
C GLU A 11 -0.12 12.91 -12.15
N GLN A 12 1.01 12.67 -12.82
CA GLN A 12 2.33 13.19 -12.42
C GLN A 12 2.36 14.72 -12.38
N LEU A 13 1.61 15.36 -13.28
CA LEU A 13 1.52 16.82 -13.36
C LEU A 13 0.44 17.43 -12.45
N ARG A 14 -0.59 16.66 -12.06
CA ARG A 14 -1.77 17.20 -11.37
C ARG A 14 -1.90 16.78 -9.91
N ASN A 15 -1.45 15.59 -9.53
CA ASN A 15 -1.71 15.04 -8.20
C ASN A 15 -0.43 14.95 -7.36
N ARG A 16 -0.54 15.42 -6.11
CA ARG A 16 0.54 15.40 -5.11
C ARG A 16 0.83 14.01 -4.53
N VAL A 17 -0.14 13.09 -4.62
CA VAL A 17 -0.06 11.73 -4.07
C VAL A 17 -0.14 10.74 -5.23
N ALA A 18 0.71 9.72 -5.21
CA ALA A 18 0.62 8.60 -6.15
C ALA A 18 -0.73 7.90 -6.01
N SER A 19 -1.46 7.74 -7.10
CA SER A 19 -2.75 7.08 -7.12
C SER A 19 -2.56 5.59 -6.85
N THR A 20 -3.10 5.12 -5.73
CA THR A 20 -3.12 3.71 -5.34
C THR A 20 -3.54 2.77 -6.49
N PRO A 21 -4.62 3.01 -7.25
CA PRO A 21 -5.00 2.13 -8.35
C PRO A 21 -4.01 2.14 -9.52
N LEU A 22 -3.37 3.28 -9.82
CA LEU A 22 -2.36 3.36 -10.89
C LEU A 22 -1.10 2.57 -10.50
N LEU A 23 -0.68 2.70 -9.25
CA LEU A 23 0.47 2.01 -8.70
C LEU A 23 0.24 0.49 -8.59
N LEU A 24 -0.95 0.04 -8.17
CA LEU A 24 -1.33 -1.37 -8.22
C LEU A 24 -1.42 -1.90 -9.65
N PHE A 25 -1.90 -1.09 -10.60
CA PHE A 25 -1.91 -1.44 -12.01
C PHE A 25 -0.49 -1.68 -12.53
N TRP A 26 0.45 -0.76 -12.29
CA TRP A 26 1.83 -0.94 -12.74
C TRP A 26 2.51 -2.15 -12.08
N LEU A 27 2.31 -2.37 -10.78
CA LEU A 27 2.77 -3.58 -10.10
C LEU A 27 2.20 -4.87 -10.75
N GLY A 28 0.89 -4.92 -10.95
CA GLY A 28 0.22 -6.07 -11.56
C GLY A 28 0.70 -6.32 -12.99
N THR A 29 0.88 -5.26 -13.78
CA THR A 29 1.44 -5.40 -15.14
C THR A 29 2.88 -5.88 -15.13
N ALA A 30 3.71 -5.42 -14.19
CA ALA A 30 5.11 -5.87 -14.05
C ALA A 30 5.19 -7.36 -13.66
N LEU A 31 4.31 -7.82 -12.77
CA LEU A 31 4.22 -9.24 -12.39
C LEU A 31 3.76 -10.11 -13.57
N LEU A 32 2.70 -9.70 -14.28
CA LEU A 32 2.21 -10.42 -15.45
C LEU A 32 3.22 -10.43 -16.61
N SER A 33 3.95 -9.34 -16.83
CA SER A 33 4.99 -9.28 -17.86
C SER A 33 6.18 -10.16 -17.50
N LEU A 34 6.55 -10.25 -16.21
CA LEU A 34 7.60 -11.15 -15.74
C LEU A 34 7.21 -12.63 -15.94
N LEU A 35 5.95 -12.98 -15.67
CA LEU A 35 5.43 -14.33 -15.95
C LEU A 35 5.48 -14.65 -17.45
N ARG A 36 5.05 -13.71 -18.30
CA ARG A 36 5.15 -13.85 -19.76
C ARG A 36 6.58 -13.98 -20.24
N LEU A 37 7.50 -13.20 -19.67
CA LEU A 37 8.93 -13.28 -19.98
C LEU A 37 9.50 -14.64 -19.58
N ARG A 38 9.13 -15.19 -18.41
CA ARG A 38 9.52 -16.53 -17.98
C ARG A 38 9.00 -17.60 -18.96
N THR A 39 7.74 -17.51 -19.37
CA THR A 39 7.16 -18.46 -20.33
C THR A 39 7.84 -18.37 -21.70
N ALA A 40 8.03 -17.16 -22.23
CA ALA A 40 8.75 -16.96 -23.49
C ALA A 40 10.22 -17.41 -23.43
N ALA A 41 10.89 -17.21 -22.29
CA ALA A 41 12.25 -17.67 -22.06
C ALA A 41 12.34 -19.20 -21.98
N SER A 42 11.34 -19.88 -21.40
CA SER A 42 11.29 -21.35 -21.39
C SER A 42 11.05 -21.95 -22.78
N GLU A 43 10.33 -21.25 -23.66
CA GLU A 43 10.09 -21.67 -25.04
C GLU A 43 11.31 -21.47 -25.95
N LEU A 44 12.09 -20.40 -25.71
CA LEU A 44 13.35 -20.12 -26.43
C LEU A 44 14.39 -21.25 -26.27
N GLY A 45 14.37 -21.95 -25.13
CA GLY A 45 15.24 -23.10 -24.88
C GLY A 45 14.87 -24.38 -25.63
N SER A 46 13.67 -24.45 -26.22
CA SER A 46 13.13 -25.68 -26.84
C SER A 46 13.11 -25.64 -28.37
N VAL A 47 12.94 -24.46 -28.99
CA VAL A 47 12.88 -24.30 -30.46
C VAL A 47 13.62 -23.02 -30.87
N GLY A 48 14.82 -23.17 -31.42
CA GLY A 48 15.86 -22.13 -31.53
C GLY A 48 15.67 -21.00 -32.55
N ASP A 49 14.47 -20.48 -32.79
CA ASP A 49 14.27 -19.39 -33.78
C ASP A 49 13.30 -18.25 -33.36
N TYR A 50 12.87 -18.20 -32.09
CA TYR A 50 11.90 -17.19 -31.60
C TYR A 50 12.55 -16.11 -30.71
N SER A 51 13.55 -15.39 -31.24
CA SER A 51 14.23 -14.29 -30.49
C SER A 51 13.37 -13.02 -30.35
N ALA A 52 12.57 -12.69 -31.37
CA ALA A 52 11.74 -11.48 -31.40
C ALA A 52 10.69 -11.39 -30.26
N PRO A 53 9.85 -12.40 -29.99
CA PRO A 53 8.85 -12.30 -28.90
C PRO A 53 9.49 -12.16 -27.52
N THR A 54 10.61 -12.84 -27.27
CA THR A 54 11.34 -12.75 -25.99
C THR A 54 11.93 -11.37 -25.76
N VAL A 55 12.51 -10.74 -26.79
CA VAL A 55 13.03 -9.37 -26.71
C VAL A 55 11.89 -8.36 -26.47
N VAL A 56 10.75 -8.52 -27.16
CA VAL A 56 9.57 -7.66 -26.95
C VAL A 56 9.01 -7.81 -25.52
N CYS A 57 8.88 -9.04 -25.02
CA CYS A 57 8.46 -9.28 -23.64
C CYS A 57 9.45 -8.70 -22.61
N GLY A 58 10.75 -8.78 -22.89
CA GLY A 58 11.81 -8.18 -22.05
C GLY A 58 11.68 -6.66 -21.98
N LEU A 59 11.54 -5.99 -23.14
CA LEU A 59 11.36 -4.54 -23.22
C LEU A 59 10.08 -4.07 -22.51
N LEU A 60 8.96 -4.79 -22.69
CA LEU A 60 7.71 -4.48 -21.99
C LEU A 60 7.84 -4.62 -20.47
N THR A 61 8.56 -5.64 -20.02
CA THR A 61 8.83 -5.85 -18.58
C THR A 61 9.68 -4.72 -18.02
N PHE A 62 10.74 -4.33 -18.73
CA PHE A 62 11.58 -3.19 -18.34
C PHE A 62 10.76 -1.90 -18.20
N VAL A 63 9.92 -1.58 -19.20
CA VAL A 63 9.06 -0.39 -19.16
C VAL A 63 8.08 -0.45 -17.99
N ALA A 64 7.46 -1.60 -17.73
CA ALA A 64 6.51 -1.74 -16.61
C ALA A 64 7.21 -1.55 -15.25
N VAL A 65 8.40 -2.15 -15.07
CA VAL A 65 9.19 -2.02 -13.84
C VAL A 65 9.69 -0.58 -13.65
N ALA A 66 10.17 0.07 -14.72
CA ALA A 66 10.61 1.47 -14.65
C ALA A 66 9.47 2.40 -14.23
N ASN A 67 8.28 2.27 -14.82
CA ASN A 67 7.11 3.06 -14.42
C ASN A 67 6.69 2.78 -12.97
N PHE A 68 6.75 1.53 -12.53
CA PHE A 68 6.48 1.18 -11.14
C PHE A 68 7.46 1.84 -10.16
N ILE A 69 8.76 1.80 -10.46
CA ILE A 69 9.79 2.45 -9.62
C ILE A 69 9.59 3.96 -9.58
N LEU A 70 9.29 4.58 -10.72
CA LEU A 70 9.03 6.02 -10.80
C LEU A 70 7.80 6.43 -9.99
N GLU A 71 6.72 5.63 -10.00
CA GLU A 71 5.52 5.90 -9.20
C GLU A 71 5.76 5.66 -7.70
N CYS A 72 6.70 4.79 -7.34
CA CYS A 72 7.13 4.58 -5.95
C CYS A 72 7.92 5.77 -5.38
N GLN A 73 8.54 6.60 -6.21
CA GLN A 73 9.27 7.78 -5.74
C GLN A 73 8.34 8.94 -5.42
N GLN A 74 8.67 9.69 -4.37
CA GLN A 74 7.93 10.90 -4.01
C GLN A 74 8.09 11.96 -5.11
N LYS A 75 6.95 12.48 -5.60
CA LYS A 75 6.92 13.49 -6.67
C LYS A 75 7.49 14.81 -6.11
N PRO A 76 8.47 15.45 -6.77
CA PRO A 76 9.10 16.67 -6.27
C PRO A 76 8.08 17.83 -6.22
N ASP A 77 8.09 18.61 -5.14
CA ASP A 77 7.10 19.66 -4.85
C ASP A 77 7.06 20.83 -5.86
N GLY A 78 8.01 20.91 -6.81
CA GLY A 78 8.24 22.08 -7.68
C GLY A 78 7.47 22.13 -9.01
N LEU A 79 6.62 21.16 -9.33
CA LEU A 79 6.03 21.03 -10.68
C LEU A 79 4.52 21.34 -10.79
N PHE A 80 3.89 21.82 -9.72
CA PHE A 80 2.42 21.88 -9.62
C PHE A 80 1.85 23.30 -9.76
N GLU A 81 0.94 23.49 -10.72
CA GLU A 81 -0.01 24.60 -10.73
C GLU A 81 -1.25 24.21 -9.92
N MET A 82 -1.54 24.96 -8.86
CA MET A 82 -2.73 24.76 -8.03
C MET A 82 -4.00 25.22 -8.78
N PRO A 83 -5.11 24.47 -8.74
CA PRO A 83 -6.42 25.02 -9.09
C PRO A 83 -6.76 26.20 -8.16
N LYS A 84 -7.01 27.39 -8.74
CA LYS A 84 -7.20 28.65 -8.01
C LYS A 84 -8.42 28.67 -7.07
N ASP A 85 -9.37 27.74 -7.22
CA ASP A 85 -10.66 27.80 -6.52
C ASP A 85 -10.64 27.22 -5.09
N ASP A 86 -9.58 26.52 -4.69
CA ASP A 86 -9.35 26.06 -3.30
C ASP A 86 -8.23 26.87 -2.60
N TYR A 87 -7.83 27.99 -3.21
CA TYR A 87 -6.75 28.84 -2.71
C TYR A 87 -7.28 29.83 -1.67
N ARG A 88 -7.24 29.44 -0.39
CA ARG A 88 -7.00 30.43 0.65
C ARG A 88 -5.49 30.59 0.80
N ASP A 89 -5.00 31.79 0.53
CA ASP A 89 -3.57 32.10 0.44
C ASP A 89 -2.86 31.74 1.76
N PRO A 90 -1.85 30.84 1.76
CA PRO A 90 -1.07 30.52 2.97
C PRO A 90 -0.36 31.75 3.56
N VAL A 91 -0.13 32.79 2.75
CA VAL A 91 0.48 34.07 3.15
C VAL A 91 -0.47 34.91 4.01
N GLU A 92 -1.79 34.87 3.78
CA GLU A 92 -2.77 35.59 4.62
C GLU A 92 -2.96 34.97 6.01
N LEU A 93 -2.61 33.68 6.17
CA LEU A 93 -2.75 32.93 7.43
C LEU A 93 -1.43 32.71 8.18
N GLY A 94 -0.28 33.16 7.65
CA GLY A 94 1.04 32.92 8.25
C GLY A 94 1.42 31.43 8.31
N ILE A 95 0.84 30.60 7.44
CA ILE A 95 1.04 29.16 7.40
C ILE A 95 2.08 28.84 6.32
N ASP A 96 3.23 28.29 6.72
CA ASP A 96 4.33 27.87 5.84
C ASP A 96 3.81 27.07 4.61
N ARG A 97 4.39 27.30 3.43
CA ARG A 97 3.96 26.70 2.14
C ARG A 97 4.00 25.16 2.16
N ASN A 98 4.77 24.57 3.07
CA ASN A 98 4.84 23.13 3.31
C ASN A 98 3.76 22.60 4.28
N ALA A 99 2.94 23.46 4.87
CA ALA A 99 2.17 23.16 6.06
C ALA A 99 0.72 22.68 5.83
N GLY A 100 0.39 22.23 4.62
CA GLY A 100 -0.97 21.82 4.27
C GLY A 100 -1.34 20.37 4.61
N LEU A 101 -0.41 19.41 4.56
CA LEU A 101 -0.72 17.97 4.61
C LEU A 101 0.32 17.19 5.42
N SER A 102 -0.12 16.19 6.18
CA SER A 102 0.81 15.27 6.87
C SER A 102 1.70 14.56 5.85
N VAL A 103 2.95 14.26 6.22
CA VAL A 103 3.87 13.49 5.36
C VAL A 103 3.32 12.09 5.10
N GLU A 104 2.59 11.54 6.08
CA GLU A 104 1.89 10.26 5.95
C GLU A 104 0.79 10.30 4.89
N GLU A 105 -0.02 11.37 4.84
CA GLU A 105 -1.10 11.53 3.84
C GLU A 105 -0.56 11.64 2.41
N ARG A 106 0.70 12.09 2.27
CA ARG A 106 1.40 12.15 0.97
C ARG A 106 2.12 10.85 0.61
N ALA A 107 2.31 9.96 1.57
CA ALA A 107 3.02 8.72 1.34
C ALA A 107 2.17 7.77 0.48
N ASN A 108 2.81 7.13 -0.50
CA ASN A 108 2.16 6.08 -1.29
C ASN A 108 1.83 4.87 -0.40
N ILE A 109 0.99 3.97 -0.90
CA ILE A 109 0.53 2.81 -0.13
C ILE A 109 1.69 1.93 0.38
N PHE A 110 2.78 1.74 -0.37
CA PHE A 110 3.93 0.96 0.09
C PHE A 110 4.75 1.68 1.16
N SER A 111 4.90 3.00 1.04
CA SER A 111 5.57 3.82 2.03
C SER A 111 4.77 3.84 3.33
N ARG A 112 3.44 3.87 3.27
CA ARG A 112 2.53 3.69 4.43
C ARG A 112 2.66 2.29 5.03
N LEU A 113 2.64 1.24 4.19
CA LEU A 113 2.76 -0.15 4.64
C LEU A 113 4.11 -0.45 5.30
N GLY A 114 5.20 0.07 4.73
CA GLY A 114 6.57 -0.14 5.19
C GLY A 114 7.10 0.95 6.11
N PHE A 115 6.26 1.91 6.53
CA PHE A 115 6.63 3.05 7.39
C PHE A 115 7.84 3.87 6.91
N SER A 116 8.17 3.81 5.61
CA SER A 116 9.33 4.51 5.04
C SER A 116 9.19 6.03 5.12
N TRP A 117 7.96 6.55 5.20
CA TRP A 117 7.72 7.97 5.41
C TRP A 117 8.27 8.47 6.76
N MET A 118 8.46 7.59 7.75
CA MET A 118 9.02 7.93 9.06
C MET A 118 10.55 8.08 9.06
N THR A 119 11.24 7.43 8.12
CA THR A 119 12.72 7.38 8.03
C THR A 119 13.41 8.74 8.21
N PRO A 120 13.04 9.82 7.50
CA PRO A 120 13.72 11.12 7.65
C PRO A 120 13.59 11.73 9.05
N LEU A 121 12.49 11.47 9.78
CA LEU A 121 12.34 11.93 11.16
C LEU A 121 13.21 11.11 12.12
N VAL A 122 13.30 9.80 11.90
CA VAL A 122 14.17 8.90 12.67
C VAL A 122 15.65 9.28 12.49
N GLU A 123 16.08 9.52 11.26
CA GLU A 123 17.44 9.98 10.96
C GLU A 123 17.76 11.33 11.60
N LYS A 124 16.80 12.27 11.56
CA LYS A 124 16.95 13.58 12.21
C LYS A 124 17.07 13.45 13.72
N GLY A 125 16.29 12.57 14.33
CA GLY A 125 16.35 12.25 15.76
C GLY A 125 17.62 11.52 16.19
N TYR A 126 18.24 10.78 15.27
CA TYR A 126 19.56 10.18 15.48
C TYR A 126 20.67 11.25 15.53
N CYS A 127 20.61 12.24 14.64
CA CYS A 127 21.62 13.30 14.55
C CYS A 127 21.48 14.39 15.63
N LYS A 128 20.24 14.75 16.00
CA LYS A 128 19.96 15.79 17.00
C LYS A 128 18.71 15.45 17.82
N PRO A 129 18.62 15.87 19.10
CA PRO A 129 17.38 15.76 19.86
C PRO A 129 16.25 16.50 19.14
N LEU A 130 15.12 15.82 18.94
CA LEU A 130 13.96 16.37 18.25
C LEU A 130 13.30 17.47 19.10
N GLN A 131 12.96 18.59 18.45
CA GLN A 131 12.15 19.64 19.03
C GLN A 131 10.70 19.55 18.51
N PRO A 132 9.69 20.11 19.21
CA PRO A 132 8.30 20.07 18.77
C PRO A 132 8.09 20.59 17.33
N GLU A 133 8.88 21.56 16.91
CA GLU A 133 8.83 22.19 15.59
C GLU A 133 9.37 21.28 14.48
N ASP A 134 10.17 20.26 14.85
CA ASP A 134 10.70 19.27 13.93
C ASP A 134 9.71 18.14 13.63
N THR A 135 8.59 18.06 14.36
CA THR A 135 7.57 17.02 14.21
C THR A 135 6.58 17.32 13.09
N TRP A 136 5.97 16.27 12.53
CA TRP A 136 4.96 16.43 11.51
C TRP A 136 3.60 16.80 12.10
N LYS A 137 2.85 17.60 11.36
CA LYS A 137 1.45 17.90 11.69
C LYS A 137 0.59 16.66 11.53
N LEU A 138 -0.40 16.51 12.41
CA LEU A 138 -1.39 15.44 12.31
C LEU A 138 -2.16 15.51 10.98
N GLY A 139 -2.42 14.33 10.42
CA GLY A 139 -3.35 14.17 9.30
C GLY A 139 -4.73 14.74 9.63
N ARG A 140 -5.45 15.19 8.61
CA ARG A 140 -6.73 15.88 8.75
C ARG A 140 -7.74 15.07 9.54
N GLU A 141 -7.79 13.76 9.32
CA GLU A 141 -8.70 12.82 10.00
C GLU A 141 -8.44 12.69 11.51
N TYR A 142 -7.18 12.85 11.92
CA TYR A 142 -6.77 12.75 13.32
C TYR A 142 -6.80 14.09 14.07
N ARG A 143 -7.18 15.19 13.40
CA ARG A 143 -7.27 16.50 14.05
C ARG A 143 -8.47 16.52 15.01
N PRO A 144 -8.30 17.09 16.22
CA PRO A 144 -9.39 17.14 17.20
C PRO A 144 -10.59 17.90 16.69
N THR A 145 -10.40 18.94 15.86
CA THR A 145 -11.50 19.72 15.27
C THR A 145 -12.41 18.87 14.39
N VAL A 146 -11.86 17.90 13.66
CA VAL A 146 -12.63 17.00 12.78
C VAL A 146 -13.33 15.93 13.61
N ALA A 147 -12.61 15.33 14.57
CA ALA A 147 -13.15 14.33 15.48
C ALA A 147 -14.32 14.87 16.33
N ILE A 148 -14.19 16.10 16.85
CA ILE A 148 -15.24 16.78 17.61
C ILE A 148 -16.45 17.06 16.73
N ALA A 149 -16.27 17.61 15.53
CA ALA A 149 -17.37 17.93 14.63
C ALA A 149 -18.19 16.67 14.24
N GLU A 150 -17.51 15.55 13.96
CA GLU A 150 -18.20 14.29 13.63
C GLU A 150 -18.95 13.73 14.85
N PHE A 151 -18.34 13.79 16.04
CA PHE A 151 -19.00 13.38 17.27
C PHE A 151 -20.23 14.25 17.59
N GLU A 152 -20.11 15.58 17.50
CA GLU A 152 -21.20 16.53 17.74
C GLU A 152 -22.38 16.28 16.82
N ARG A 153 -22.12 15.96 15.54
CA ARG A 153 -23.18 15.59 14.58
C ARG A 153 -24.00 14.40 15.07
N HIS A 154 -23.34 13.33 15.52
CA HIS A 154 -24.03 12.13 16.04
C HIS A 154 -24.66 12.36 17.41
N TRP A 155 -24.03 13.19 18.26
CA TRP A 155 -24.55 13.57 19.56
C TRP A 155 -25.85 14.37 19.44
N ASN A 156 -25.87 15.39 18.57
CA ASN A 156 -27.06 16.19 18.31
C ASN A 156 -28.23 15.35 17.76
N ALA A 157 -27.94 14.37 16.90
CA ALA A 157 -28.95 13.42 16.43
C ALA A 157 -29.49 12.52 17.56
N GLN A 158 -28.66 12.20 18.56
CA GLN A 158 -29.05 11.37 19.69
C GLN A 158 -29.88 12.13 20.74
N LEU A 159 -29.65 13.44 20.90
CA LEU A 159 -30.43 14.32 21.78
C LEU A 159 -31.91 14.42 21.37
N LEU A 160 -32.24 14.15 20.11
CA LEU A 160 -33.62 14.12 19.61
C LEU A 160 -34.39 12.85 20.02
N LYS A 161 -33.73 11.86 20.61
CA LYS A 161 -34.35 10.58 21.01
C LYS A 161 -34.87 10.63 22.45
N LYS A 162 -35.89 9.83 22.76
CA LYS A 162 -36.49 9.73 24.10
C LYS A 162 -35.49 9.35 25.21
N SER A 163 -34.46 8.57 24.88
CA SER A 163 -33.38 8.16 25.78
C SER A 163 -32.01 8.42 25.13
N PRO A 164 -31.47 9.65 25.28
CA PRO A 164 -30.16 9.95 24.73
C PRO A 164 -29.09 9.09 25.40
N SER A 165 -28.17 8.56 24.61
CA SER A 165 -27.10 7.70 25.10
C SER A 165 -25.78 8.05 24.41
N LEU A 166 -24.80 8.45 25.22
CA LEU A 166 -23.46 8.82 24.77
C LEU A 166 -22.77 7.65 24.06
N PHE A 167 -22.92 6.44 24.58
CA PHE A 167 -22.31 5.24 24.02
C PHE A 167 -22.67 5.05 22.53
N TRP A 168 -23.95 5.15 22.18
CA TRP A 168 -24.40 5.00 20.80
C TRP A 168 -23.91 6.14 19.90
N ALA A 169 -23.85 7.38 20.41
CA ALA A 169 -23.28 8.50 19.65
C ALA A 169 -21.80 8.25 19.31
N SER A 170 -21.02 7.75 20.27
CA SER A 170 -19.61 7.37 20.04
C SER A 170 -19.46 6.23 19.06
N VAL A 171 -20.27 5.16 19.19
CA VAL A 171 -20.26 4.03 18.25
C VAL A 171 -20.53 4.51 16.83
N TRP A 172 -21.59 5.31 16.62
CA TRP A 172 -21.93 5.83 15.29
C TRP A 172 -20.90 6.81 14.72
N SER A 173 -20.12 7.51 15.55
CA SER A 173 -19.07 8.42 15.08
C SER A 173 -17.85 7.66 14.55
N TYR A 174 -17.48 6.55 15.20
CA TYR A 174 -16.21 5.85 14.94
C TYR A 174 -16.37 4.44 14.35
N TRP A 175 -17.60 4.03 13.98
CA TRP A 175 -17.87 2.66 13.51
C TRP A 175 -17.03 2.25 12.29
N HIS A 176 -16.75 3.18 11.37
CA HIS A 176 -16.01 2.86 10.15
C HIS A 176 -14.55 2.48 10.44
N HIS A 177 -13.91 3.15 11.42
CA HIS A 177 -12.58 2.77 11.89
C HIS A 177 -12.60 1.39 12.58
N TRP A 178 -13.60 1.16 13.44
CA TRP A 178 -13.77 -0.11 14.14
C TRP A 178 -14.02 -1.29 13.20
N THR A 179 -14.90 -1.12 12.21
CA THR A 179 -15.22 -2.18 11.24
C THR A 179 -14.04 -2.49 10.33
N LEU A 180 -13.32 -1.48 9.84
CA LEU A 180 -12.10 -1.69 9.06
C LEU A 180 -11.04 -2.46 9.88
N SER A 181 -10.79 -2.04 11.13
CA SER A 181 -9.86 -2.73 12.03
C SER A 181 -10.28 -4.18 12.29
N GLY A 182 -11.58 -4.42 12.54
CA GLY A 182 -12.12 -5.77 12.74
C GLY A 182 -11.93 -6.67 11.53
N LEU A 183 -12.15 -6.16 10.31
CA LEU A 183 -11.91 -6.92 9.07
C LEU A 183 -10.42 -7.25 8.87
N LEU A 184 -9.53 -6.28 9.10
CA LEU A 184 -8.08 -6.51 9.02
C LEU A 184 -7.63 -7.56 10.05
N MET A 185 -8.14 -7.47 11.27
CA MET A 185 -7.90 -8.44 12.34
C MET A 185 -8.32 -9.85 11.95
N LEU A 186 -9.55 -10.04 11.46
CA LEU A 186 -10.03 -11.35 11.01
C LEU A 186 -9.17 -11.93 9.87
N SER A 187 -8.73 -11.07 8.94
CA SER A 187 -7.83 -11.50 7.86
C SER A 187 -6.46 -11.96 8.39
N GLY A 188 -5.91 -11.26 9.39
CA GLY A 188 -4.66 -11.63 10.05
C GLY A 188 -4.76 -12.96 10.81
N ASP A 189 -5.89 -13.18 11.50
CA ASP A 189 -6.15 -14.43 12.20
C ASP A 189 -6.28 -15.62 11.23
N LEU A 190 -6.94 -15.43 10.08
CA LEU A 190 -7.03 -16.45 9.03
C LEU A 190 -5.64 -16.83 8.49
N LEU A 191 -4.78 -15.85 8.21
CA LEU A 191 -3.41 -16.12 7.76
C LEU A 191 -2.59 -16.86 8.81
N ASN A 192 -2.80 -16.56 10.10
CA ASN A 192 -2.16 -17.29 11.19
C ASN A 192 -2.57 -18.77 11.22
N PHE A 193 -3.82 -19.12 10.90
CA PHE A 193 -4.24 -20.51 10.77
C PHE A 193 -3.69 -21.22 9.53
N LEU A 194 -3.45 -20.50 8.43
CA LEU A 194 -2.89 -21.09 7.21
C LEU A 194 -1.41 -21.51 7.37
N ARG A 195 -0.64 -20.81 8.19
CA ARG A 195 0.78 -21.12 8.45
C ARG A 195 1.05 -22.55 8.90
N PRO A 196 0.44 -23.08 9.98
CA PRO A 196 0.68 -24.46 10.42
C PRO A 196 0.18 -25.49 9.40
N ILE A 197 -0.90 -25.18 8.67
CA ILE A 197 -1.41 -26.06 7.60
C ILE A 197 -0.38 -26.17 6.47
N LEU A 198 0.17 -25.05 5.99
CA LEU A 198 1.20 -25.03 4.96
C LEU A 198 2.50 -25.70 5.42
N LEU A 199 2.91 -25.46 6.68
CA LEU A 199 4.08 -26.11 7.26
C LEU A 199 3.90 -27.63 7.33
N SER A 200 2.72 -28.11 7.74
CA SER A 200 2.41 -29.54 7.78
C SER A 200 2.43 -30.17 6.38
N ARG A 201 1.90 -29.47 5.37
CA ARG A 201 1.96 -29.92 3.96
C ARG A 201 3.38 -29.97 3.42
N LEU A 202 4.19 -28.96 3.71
CA LEU A 202 5.60 -28.92 3.32
C LEU A 202 6.41 -30.04 3.99
N LEU A 203 6.16 -30.30 5.28
CA LEU A 203 6.80 -31.39 6.00
C LEU A 203 6.41 -32.76 5.44
N GLY A 204 5.12 -32.96 5.13
CA GLY A 204 4.64 -34.17 4.47
C GLY A 204 5.31 -34.40 3.12
N PHE A 205 5.40 -33.35 2.29
CA PHE A 205 6.15 -33.40 1.03
C PHE A 205 7.62 -33.80 1.25
N ALA A 206 8.30 -33.18 2.21
CA ALA A 206 9.71 -33.47 2.49
C ALA A 206 9.96 -34.92 2.94
N MET A 207 8.99 -35.56 3.59
CA MET A 207 9.08 -36.96 4.01
C MET A 207 8.83 -37.95 2.87
N THR A 208 8.01 -37.60 1.88
CA THR A 208 7.58 -38.49 0.79
C THR A 208 8.36 -38.26 -0.52
N TYR A 209 9.15 -37.18 -0.60
CA TYR A 209 9.86 -36.76 -1.82
C TYR A 209 10.76 -37.86 -2.45
N ASP A 210 11.41 -38.69 -1.63
CA ASP A 210 12.33 -39.74 -2.11
C ASP A 210 11.64 -41.12 -2.33
N THR A 211 10.32 -41.17 -2.21
CA THR A 211 9.54 -42.42 -2.34
C THR A 211 8.85 -42.53 -3.71
N VAL A 212 8.44 -43.74 -4.09
CA VAL A 212 7.81 -44.02 -5.41
C VAL A 212 6.49 -43.26 -5.62
N ASP A 213 5.81 -42.88 -4.53
CA ASP A 213 4.57 -42.08 -4.54
C ASP A 213 4.85 -40.58 -4.29
N GLY A 214 6.09 -40.13 -4.47
CA GLY A 214 6.51 -38.74 -4.26
C GLY A 214 5.83 -37.75 -5.20
N GLU A 215 5.33 -36.64 -4.64
CA GLU A 215 4.82 -35.51 -5.41
C GLU A 215 5.96 -34.81 -6.20
N PRO A 216 5.67 -34.18 -7.35
CA PRO A 216 6.67 -33.44 -8.11
C PRO A 216 7.30 -32.30 -7.30
N ILE A 217 8.59 -32.03 -7.54
CA ILE A 217 9.37 -31.01 -6.80
C ILE A 217 8.76 -29.60 -6.86
N GLU A 218 8.00 -29.32 -7.91
CA GLU A 218 7.26 -28.07 -8.10
C GLU A 218 6.29 -27.79 -6.94
N ASN A 219 5.67 -28.82 -6.37
CA ASN A 219 4.76 -28.69 -5.22
C ASN A 219 5.52 -28.25 -3.97
N GLY A 220 6.74 -28.74 -3.76
CA GLY A 220 7.61 -28.32 -2.66
C GLY A 220 7.95 -26.83 -2.73
N TYR A 221 8.34 -26.33 -3.91
CA TYR A 221 8.57 -24.91 -4.13
C TYR A 221 7.28 -24.09 -3.93
N PHE A 222 6.14 -24.60 -4.37
CA PHE A 222 4.84 -23.94 -4.18
C PHE A 222 4.48 -23.80 -2.69
N TYR A 223 4.63 -24.87 -1.89
CA TYR A 223 4.36 -24.81 -0.44
C TYR A 223 5.31 -23.86 0.28
N ALA A 224 6.61 -23.90 -0.03
CA ALA A 224 7.60 -23.00 0.56
C ALA A 224 7.35 -21.52 0.20
N ALA A 225 7.08 -21.23 -1.08
CA ALA A 225 6.75 -19.88 -1.54
C ALA A 225 5.44 -19.38 -0.92
N SER A 226 4.41 -20.23 -0.84
CA SER A 226 3.14 -19.90 -0.18
C SER A 226 3.35 -19.58 1.30
N LEU A 227 4.18 -20.36 1.99
CA LEU A 227 4.51 -20.13 3.40
C LEU A 227 5.22 -18.78 3.59
N TYR A 228 6.17 -18.44 2.72
CA TYR A 228 6.83 -17.14 2.74
C TYR A 228 5.81 -15.99 2.53
N VAL A 229 4.98 -16.06 1.49
CA VAL A 229 3.99 -15.03 1.17
C VAL A 229 2.98 -14.84 2.31
N VAL A 230 2.42 -15.93 2.84
CA VAL A 230 1.50 -15.87 4.00
C VAL A 230 2.20 -15.27 5.21
N THR A 231 3.47 -15.62 5.42
CA THR A 231 4.23 -15.12 6.56
C THR A 231 4.48 -13.62 6.46
N THR A 232 4.96 -13.13 5.32
CA THR A 232 5.18 -11.70 5.07
C THR A 232 3.87 -10.91 5.13
N ALA A 233 2.80 -11.41 4.51
CA ALA A 233 1.50 -10.75 4.52
C ALA A 233 0.93 -10.61 5.93
N GLN A 234 1.04 -11.65 6.76
CA GLN A 234 0.62 -11.59 8.16
C GLN A 234 1.43 -10.58 8.95
N THR A 235 2.75 -10.53 8.78
CA THR A 235 3.60 -9.55 9.47
C THR A 235 3.17 -8.13 9.08
N LEU A 236 2.97 -7.86 7.79
CA LEU A 236 2.50 -6.55 7.32
C LEU A 236 1.14 -6.18 7.92
N LEU A 237 0.16 -7.09 7.88
CA LEU A 237 -1.16 -6.83 8.47
C LEU A 237 -1.10 -6.63 9.99
N SER A 238 -0.22 -7.34 10.69
CA SER A 238 -0.06 -7.19 12.14
C SER A 238 0.53 -5.82 12.54
N HIS A 239 1.32 -5.20 11.66
CA HIS A 239 1.87 -3.87 11.89
C HIS A 239 0.89 -2.73 11.57
N GLN A 240 -0.19 -3.01 10.83
CA GLN A 240 -1.19 -2.02 10.43
C GLN A 240 -2.43 -2.02 11.34
N ARG A 241 -2.49 -2.92 12.32
CA ARG A 241 -3.56 -3.04 13.31
C ARG A 241 -3.23 -2.26 14.57
#